data_AF-A0A940AZ70-F1
#
_entry.id   AF-A0A940AZ70-F1
#
_cell.length_a   1.000
_cell.length_b   1.000
_cell.length_c   1.000
_cell.angle_alpha   90.00
_cell.angle_beta   90.00
_cell.angle_gamma   90.00
#
_symmetry.space_group_name_H-M   'P 1'
#
loop_
_entity.id
_entity.type
_entity.pdbx_description
1 polymer ?
#
loop_
_entity_poly.entity_id
_entity_poly.type
_entity_poly.pdbx_seq_one_letter_code
_entity_poly.pdbx_strand_id
1 'polypeptide(L)'
;MKKIYTMLMMAMMAMAFTSCEDEFIADTLEGTWSGNMFISSNWDGKTYDVTRTEITFEIDPFRFTKGSGYWVDYYSRAPWDYVANHIDWSVNNGVIYIYFIEDGDRIEIRDYHLNSKRFYGTIYDGDNMVDFELYCTGRPHYDDYRWGFDSWYDDYDYYWARTRSGDADSTKVVEKPKRFVNPELKNK
;
A
#
# COMPACT_ATOMS: atom_id res chain seq x y z
N MET A 1 21.50 10.41 -40.87
CA MET A 1 21.61 8.96 -40.53
C MET A 1 22.48 8.69 -39.31
N LYS A 2 23.75 9.10 -39.23
CA LYS A 2 24.61 8.84 -38.04
C LYS A 2 24.04 9.33 -36.69
N LYS A 3 23.38 10.49 -36.63
CA LYS A 3 22.79 11.04 -35.39
C LYS A 3 21.65 10.18 -34.80
N ILE A 4 20.89 9.48 -35.65
CA ILE A 4 19.76 8.63 -35.21
C ILE A 4 20.30 7.37 -34.54
N TYR A 5 21.34 6.74 -35.09
CA TYR A 5 21.97 5.56 -34.49
C TYR A 5 22.64 5.87 -33.14
N THR A 6 23.26 7.03 -32.98
CA THR A 6 23.86 7.46 -31.71
C THR A 6 22.79 7.73 -30.65
N MET A 7 21.68 8.38 -30.99
CA MET A 7 20.56 8.59 -30.07
C MET A 7 19.90 7.26 -29.67
N LEU A 8 19.73 6.33 -30.61
CA LEU A 8 19.17 5.02 -30.33
C LEU A 8 20.06 4.20 -29.38
N MET A 9 21.38 4.17 -29.60
CA MET A 9 22.32 3.50 -28.69
C MET A 9 22.34 4.13 -27.29
N MET A 10 22.34 5.46 -27.21
CA MET A 10 22.35 6.15 -25.93
C MET A 10 21.05 5.93 -25.14
N ALA A 11 19.90 5.90 -25.83
CA ALA A 11 18.62 5.55 -25.21
C ALA A 11 18.59 4.10 -24.72
N MET A 12 19.08 3.14 -25.51
CA MET A 12 19.15 1.73 -25.09
C MET A 12 20.07 1.53 -23.87
N MET A 13 21.18 2.25 -23.82
CA MET A 13 22.12 2.18 -22.70
C MET A 13 21.54 2.81 -21.44
N ALA A 14 20.83 3.94 -21.55
CA ALA A 14 20.09 4.52 -20.44
C ALA A 14 19.02 3.57 -19.87
N MET A 15 18.22 2.94 -20.74
CA MET A 15 17.21 1.96 -20.31
C MET A 15 17.81 0.72 -19.62
N ALA A 16 18.99 0.27 -20.05
CA ALA A 16 19.68 -0.85 -19.42
C ALA A 16 20.18 -0.49 -18.01
N PHE A 17 20.67 0.73 -17.81
CA PHE A 17 21.08 1.19 -16.47
C PHE A 17 19.90 1.39 -15.53
N THR A 18 18.79 1.98 -16.00
CA THR A 18 17.58 2.13 -15.19
C THR A 18 16.98 0.78 -14.81
N SER A 19 16.98 -0.21 -15.72
CA SER A 19 16.51 -1.56 -15.39
C SER A 19 17.33 -2.23 -14.29
N CYS A 20 18.66 -2.04 -14.30
CA CYS A 20 19.54 -2.59 -13.27
C CYS A 20 19.30 -1.90 -11.91
N GLU A 21 19.14 -0.58 -11.92
CA GLU A 21 18.78 0.18 -10.71
C GLU A 21 17.43 -0.25 -10.15
N ASP A 22 16.42 -0.43 -11.00
CA ASP A 22 15.09 -0.90 -10.63
C ASP A 22 15.14 -2.30 -10.00
N GLU A 23 15.99 -3.20 -10.53
CA GLU A 23 16.22 -4.53 -9.94
C GLU A 23 16.87 -4.45 -8.55
N PHE A 24 17.87 -3.58 -8.35
CA PHE A 24 18.47 -3.38 -7.03
C PHE A 24 17.49 -2.80 -6.01
N ILE A 25 16.62 -1.88 -6.44
CA ILE A 25 15.54 -1.35 -5.61
C ILE A 25 14.61 -2.49 -5.19
N ALA A 26 14.15 -3.29 -6.16
CA ALA A 26 13.23 -4.39 -5.90
C ALA A 26 13.82 -5.46 -4.97
N ASP A 27 15.09 -5.82 -5.14
CA ASP A 27 15.82 -6.73 -4.25
C ASP A 27 15.91 -6.18 -2.82
N THR A 28 16.18 -4.88 -2.67
CA THR A 28 16.22 -4.25 -1.34
C THR A 28 14.83 -4.10 -0.72
N LEU A 29 13.79 -4.02 -1.54
CA LEU A 29 12.41 -3.84 -1.11
C LEU A 29 11.80 -5.14 -0.55
N GLU A 30 12.28 -6.30 -1.01
CA GLU A 30 11.84 -7.61 -0.56
C GLU A 30 11.91 -7.74 0.97
N GLY A 31 10.79 -8.13 1.59
CA GLY A 31 10.68 -8.23 3.04
C GLY A 31 9.46 -7.51 3.58
N THR A 32 9.43 -7.31 4.90
CA THR A 32 8.32 -6.63 5.59
C THR A 32 8.78 -5.36 6.26
N TRP A 33 7.96 -4.32 6.11
CA TRP A 33 8.21 -2.96 6.56
C TRP A 33 7.08 -2.50 7.45
N SER A 34 7.41 -1.98 8.64
CA SER A 34 6.40 -1.51 9.59
C SER A 34 6.75 -0.13 10.15
N GLY A 35 5.74 0.69 10.36
CA GLY A 35 5.89 2.03 10.91
C GLY A 35 4.59 2.82 10.83
N ASN A 36 4.66 4.11 11.12
CA ASN A 36 3.50 4.98 10.96
C ASN A 36 3.49 5.54 9.54
N MET A 37 2.36 5.36 8.87
CA MET A 37 2.07 5.99 7.60
C MET A 37 0.91 6.94 7.85
N PHE A 38 1.08 8.21 7.48
CA PHE A 38 0.10 9.28 7.67
C PHE A 38 -1.10 9.11 6.74
N ILE A 39 -1.77 7.98 6.92
CA ILE A 39 -2.91 7.49 6.17
C ILE A 39 -4.10 7.55 7.13
N SER A 40 -5.26 7.87 6.59
CA SER A 40 -6.53 7.80 7.32
C SER A 40 -7.57 7.07 6.47
N SER A 41 -8.66 6.64 7.11
CA SER A 41 -9.84 6.12 6.45
C SER A 41 -11.08 6.92 6.80
N ASN A 42 -11.90 7.25 5.80
CA ASN A 42 -13.22 7.86 6.01
C ASN A 42 -14.32 6.78 5.99
N TRP A 43 -15.20 6.81 6.99
CA TRP A 43 -16.33 5.89 7.11
C TRP A 43 -17.41 6.50 8.00
N ASP A 44 -18.68 6.40 7.60
CA ASP A 44 -19.83 6.91 8.37
C ASP A 44 -19.66 8.40 8.77
N GLY A 45 -19.14 9.20 7.83
CA GLY A 45 -18.88 10.62 8.03
C GLY A 45 -17.77 10.96 9.04
N LYS A 46 -16.96 9.98 9.45
CA LYS A 46 -15.83 10.15 10.39
C LYS A 46 -14.51 9.77 9.76
N THR A 47 -13.44 10.41 10.22
CA THR A 47 -12.07 10.10 9.84
C THR A 47 -11.37 9.32 10.96
N TYR A 48 -10.75 8.21 10.60
CA TYR A 48 -9.99 7.35 11.49
C TYR A 48 -8.53 7.33 11.06
N ASP A 49 -7.63 7.71 11.96
CA ASP A 49 -6.20 7.77 11.68
C ASP A 49 -5.56 6.39 11.91
N VAL A 50 -4.69 6.00 10.98
CA VAL A 50 -3.87 4.79 11.09
C VAL A 50 -2.87 4.98 12.23
N THR A 51 -2.70 3.96 13.07
CA THR A 51 -1.69 3.96 14.14
C THR A 51 -0.41 3.27 13.74
N ARG A 52 -0.49 2.33 12.80
CA ARG A 52 0.63 1.56 12.28
C ARG A 52 0.23 0.96 10.93
N THR A 53 1.17 0.89 10.01
CA THR A 53 1.05 0.14 8.76
C THR A 53 2.11 -0.96 8.73
N GLU A 54 1.77 -2.09 8.12
CA GLU A 54 2.68 -3.18 7.78
C GLU A 54 2.55 -3.46 6.28
N ILE A 55 3.68 -3.46 5.56
CA ILE A 55 3.74 -3.77 4.13
C ILE A 55 4.74 -4.89 3.91
N THR A 56 4.31 -5.97 3.27
CA THR A 56 5.21 -7.04 2.81
C THR A 56 5.31 -7.00 1.29
N PHE A 57 6.54 -6.93 0.78
CA PHE A 57 6.85 -7.07 -0.64
C PHE A 57 7.43 -8.46 -0.89
N GLU A 58 6.80 -9.19 -1.80
CA GLU A 58 7.25 -10.49 -2.28
C GLU A 58 7.64 -10.36 -3.75
N ILE A 59 8.91 -10.58 -4.05
CA ILE A 59 9.41 -10.46 -5.42
C ILE A 59 8.90 -11.61 -6.29
N ASP A 60 8.54 -11.32 -7.55
CA ASP A 60 8.33 -12.37 -8.55
C ASP A 60 9.71 -12.98 -8.90
N PRO A 61 9.96 -14.27 -8.64
CA PRO A 61 11.27 -14.89 -8.84
C PRO A 61 11.68 -14.96 -10.32
N PHE A 62 10.77 -14.66 -11.25
CA PHE A 62 11.04 -14.59 -12.68
C PHE A 62 11.07 -13.16 -13.21
N ARG A 63 10.74 -12.15 -12.39
CA ARG A 63 10.60 -10.75 -12.79
C ARG A 63 11.03 -9.82 -11.66
N PHE A 64 12.34 -9.59 -11.56
CA PHE A 64 13.01 -8.85 -10.48
C PHE A 64 12.71 -7.33 -10.39
N THR A 65 11.64 -6.84 -11.01
CA THR A 65 11.17 -5.45 -10.88
C THR A 65 9.70 -5.37 -10.52
N LYS A 66 9.08 -6.49 -10.15
CA LYS A 66 7.67 -6.55 -9.75
C LYS A 66 7.41 -7.70 -8.81
N GLY A 67 6.23 -7.71 -8.21
CA GLY A 67 5.83 -8.78 -7.33
C GLY A 67 4.44 -8.60 -6.77
N SER A 68 4.11 -9.47 -5.83
CA SER A 68 2.89 -9.40 -5.02
C SER A 68 3.24 -8.99 -3.60
N GLY A 69 2.24 -8.82 -2.76
CA GLY A 69 2.46 -8.51 -1.37
C GLY A 69 1.19 -8.26 -0.60
N TYR A 70 1.37 -7.71 0.59
CA TYR A 70 0.29 -7.38 1.51
C TYR A 70 0.50 -5.99 2.07
N TRP A 71 -0.60 -5.25 2.23
CA TRP A 71 -0.62 -3.96 2.89
C TRP A 71 -1.71 -3.94 3.95
N VAL A 72 -1.33 -3.68 5.18
CA VAL A 72 -2.23 -3.70 6.34
C VAL A 72 -2.09 -2.42 7.14
N ASP A 73 -3.19 -1.69 7.28
CA ASP A 73 -3.27 -0.51 8.13
C ASP A 73 -4.05 -0.83 9.40
N TYR A 74 -3.47 -0.57 10.56
CA TYR A 74 -4.08 -0.79 11.86
C TYR A 74 -4.68 0.49 12.43
N TYR A 75 -5.80 0.35 13.13
CA TYR A 75 -6.56 1.45 13.74
C TYR A 75 -6.80 1.13 15.22
N SER A 76 -6.84 2.16 16.07
CA SER A 76 -7.13 1.98 17.51
C SER A 76 -8.47 2.55 17.97
N ARG A 77 -9.12 3.37 17.13
CA ARG A 77 -10.36 4.09 17.45
C ARG A 77 -11.43 3.92 16.39
N ALA A 78 -11.19 3.05 15.41
CA ALA A 78 -12.16 2.67 14.41
C ALA A 78 -13.03 1.51 14.93
N PRO A 79 -14.22 1.29 14.35
CA PRO A 79 -15.02 0.08 14.58
C PRO A 79 -14.34 -1.23 14.13
N TRP A 80 -13.19 -1.15 13.47
CA TRP A 80 -12.35 -2.26 13.02
C TRP A 80 -10.91 -2.08 13.51
N ASP A 81 -10.20 -3.20 13.63
CA ASP A 81 -8.81 -3.21 14.09
C ASP A 81 -7.82 -2.93 12.96
N TYR A 82 -8.15 -3.34 11.73
CA TYR A 82 -7.29 -3.14 10.56
C TYR A 82 -8.08 -3.13 9.24
N VAL A 83 -7.42 -2.65 8.18
CA VAL A 83 -7.82 -2.84 6.78
C VAL A 83 -6.65 -3.50 6.06
N ALA A 84 -6.87 -4.67 5.46
CA ALA A 84 -5.85 -5.45 4.76
C ALA A 84 -6.16 -5.56 3.26
N ASN A 85 -5.13 -5.41 2.44
CA ASN A 85 -5.18 -5.55 0.99
C ASN A 85 -4.05 -6.44 0.50
N HIS A 86 -4.32 -7.29 -0.47
CA HIS A 86 -3.29 -7.78 -1.36
C HIS A 86 -2.83 -6.63 -2.26
N ILE A 87 -1.54 -6.60 -2.57
CA ILE A 87 -0.97 -5.61 -3.49
C ILE A 87 -0.24 -6.29 -4.64
N ASP A 88 -0.35 -5.68 -5.82
CA ASP A 88 0.63 -5.84 -6.89
C ASP A 88 1.56 -4.63 -6.85
N TRP A 89 2.86 -4.86 -7.01
CA TRP A 89 3.83 -3.78 -7.04
C TRP A 89 4.82 -3.91 -8.19
N SER A 90 5.40 -2.78 -8.59
CA SER A 90 6.50 -2.75 -9.57
C SER A 90 7.41 -1.56 -9.37
N VAL A 91 8.67 -1.71 -9.73
CA VAL A 91 9.64 -0.62 -9.86
C VAL A 91 9.82 -0.30 -11.34
N ASN A 92 9.71 0.97 -11.70
CA ASN A 92 9.98 1.44 -13.05
C ASN A 92 10.56 2.85 -12.99
N ASN A 93 11.79 3.00 -13.48
CA ASN A 93 12.54 4.25 -13.53
C ASN A 93 12.62 4.90 -12.14
N GLY A 94 12.99 4.10 -11.13
CA GLY A 94 13.15 4.52 -9.74
C GLY A 94 11.84 4.76 -8.98
N VAL A 95 10.67 4.64 -9.62
CA VAL A 95 9.37 4.82 -8.95
C VAL A 95 8.80 3.46 -8.58
N ILE A 96 8.34 3.32 -7.34
CA ILE A 96 7.62 2.13 -6.88
C ILE A 96 6.12 2.40 -7.04
N TYR A 97 5.45 1.59 -7.85
CA TYR A 97 4.01 1.63 -8.07
C TYR A 97 3.34 0.54 -7.26
N ILE A 98 2.26 0.87 -6.56
CA ILE A 98 1.45 -0.07 -5.79
C ILE A 98 0.02 -0.04 -6.33
N TYR A 99 -0.54 -1.22 -6.58
CA TYR A 99 -1.95 -1.41 -6.87
C TYR A 99 -2.59 -2.23 -5.75
N PHE A 100 -3.63 -1.67 -5.14
CA PHE A 100 -4.41 -2.33 -4.09
C PHE A 100 -5.52 -3.16 -4.74
N ILE A 101 -5.49 -4.48 -4.56
CA ILE A 101 -6.37 -5.40 -5.29
C ILE A 101 -7.82 -5.23 -4.84
N GLU A 102 -8.08 -5.16 -3.54
CA GLU A 102 -9.43 -5.06 -2.97
C GLU A 102 -9.98 -3.64 -3.05
N ASP A 103 -9.13 -2.63 -2.90
CA ASP A 103 -9.58 -1.24 -2.99
C ASP A 103 -9.74 -0.76 -4.44
N GLY A 104 -8.98 -1.33 -5.39
CA GLY A 104 -8.95 -0.94 -6.80
C GLY A 104 -8.14 0.33 -7.08
N ASP A 105 -7.42 0.84 -6.09
CA ASP A 105 -6.70 2.12 -6.12
C ASP A 105 -5.20 1.93 -6.37
N ARG A 106 -4.51 3.03 -6.70
CA ARG A 106 -3.06 3.05 -6.99
C ARG A 106 -2.39 4.20 -6.26
N ILE A 107 -1.18 3.94 -5.80
CA ILE A 107 -0.27 4.98 -5.29
C ILE A 107 1.11 4.80 -5.89
N GLU A 108 1.93 5.84 -5.74
CA GLU A 108 3.31 5.84 -6.13
C GLU A 108 4.18 6.21 -4.93
N ILE A 109 5.32 5.55 -4.78
CA ILE A 109 6.34 5.93 -3.82
C ILE A 109 7.54 6.48 -4.59
N ARG A 110 7.94 7.71 -4.26
CA ARG A 110 9.02 8.45 -4.90
C ARG A 110 9.88 9.13 -3.83
N ASP A 111 11.02 9.69 -4.27
CA ASP A 111 11.94 10.46 -3.44
C ASP A 111 12.31 9.74 -2.13
N TYR A 112 12.54 8.43 -2.23
CA TYR A 112 12.77 7.58 -1.08
C TYR A 112 14.24 7.23 -0.90
N HIS A 113 14.56 6.83 0.33
CA HIS A 113 15.77 6.13 0.67
C HIS A 113 15.41 4.77 1.23
N LEU A 114 16.05 3.74 0.70
CA LEU A 114 15.81 2.35 1.02
C LEU A 114 17.14 1.67 1.32
N ASN A 115 17.20 1.00 2.47
CA ASN A 115 18.31 0.13 2.87
C ASN A 115 17.76 -1.01 3.71
N SER A 116 18.60 -2.00 4.06
CA SER A 116 18.19 -3.21 4.79
C SER A 116 17.48 -3.03 6.13
N LYS A 117 17.37 -1.80 6.67
CA LYS A 117 16.72 -1.51 7.94
C LYS A 117 15.65 -0.44 7.88
N ARG A 118 15.73 0.51 6.93
CA ARG A 118 14.86 1.68 6.88
C ARG A 118 14.40 1.95 5.46
N PHE A 119 13.13 2.29 5.36
CA PHE A 119 12.48 2.71 4.14
C PHE A 119 11.67 3.97 4.44
N TYR A 120 12.12 5.10 3.93
CA TYR A 120 11.43 6.38 4.10
C TYR A 120 11.40 7.13 2.79
N GLY A 121 10.37 7.93 2.56
CA GLY A 121 10.17 8.62 1.30
C GLY A 121 8.81 9.28 1.25
N THR A 122 8.31 9.50 0.05
CA THR A 122 7.04 10.21 -0.17
C THR A 122 6.07 9.33 -0.96
N ILE A 123 4.85 9.20 -0.45
CA ILE A 123 3.73 8.59 -1.15
C ILE A 123 2.97 9.67 -1.89
N TYR A 124 2.61 9.37 -3.13
CA TYR A 124 1.78 10.17 -4.00
C TYR A 124 0.48 9.41 -4.28
N ASP A 125 -0.64 10.04 -3.95
CA ASP A 125 -2.01 9.61 -4.23
C ASP A 125 -2.70 10.73 -5.03
N GLY A 126 -2.51 10.71 -6.35
CA GLY A 126 -2.86 11.82 -7.22
C GLY A 126 -2.10 13.10 -6.86
N ASP A 127 -2.83 14.14 -6.48
CA ASP A 127 -2.27 15.43 -6.05
C ASP A 127 -1.88 15.46 -4.56
N ASN A 128 -2.25 14.44 -3.79
CA ASN A 128 -1.93 14.35 -2.37
C ASN A 128 -0.56 13.69 -2.17
N MET A 129 0.23 14.25 -1.26
CA MET A 129 1.54 13.69 -0.92
C MET A 129 1.78 13.65 0.59
N VAL A 130 2.43 12.59 1.06
CA VAL A 130 2.85 12.48 2.46
C VAL A 130 4.14 11.69 2.59
N ASP A 131 4.96 12.11 3.56
CA ASP A 131 6.22 11.43 3.82
C ASP A 131 5.94 10.25 4.73
N PHE A 132 6.72 9.19 4.67
CA PHE A 132 6.60 8.06 5.58
C PHE A 132 7.97 7.62 6.07
N GLU A 133 7.98 6.88 7.18
CA GLU A 133 9.16 6.16 7.64
C GLU A 133 8.75 4.78 8.17
N LEU A 134 9.33 3.75 7.58
CA LEU A 134 9.13 2.35 7.92
C LEU A 134 10.48 1.71 8.27
N TYR A 135 10.39 0.65 9.07
CA TYR A 135 11.53 -0.15 9.52
C TYR A 135 11.35 -1.57 9.06
N CYS A 136 12.43 -2.22 8.65
CA CYS A 136 12.40 -3.64 8.31
C CYS A 136 12.05 -4.46 9.56
N THR A 137 11.06 -5.34 9.46
CA THR A 137 10.56 -6.20 10.54
C THR A 137 10.40 -7.64 10.07
N GLY A 138 10.17 -8.54 11.03
CA GLY A 138 9.80 -9.91 10.71
C GLY A 138 8.43 -9.98 10.03
N ARG A 139 8.25 -10.96 9.14
CA ARG A 139 7.00 -11.18 8.41
C ARG A 139 5.88 -11.64 9.36
N PRO A 140 4.72 -10.98 9.34
CA PRO A 140 3.51 -11.41 10.04
C PRO A 140 2.95 -12.73 9.53
N HIS A 141 2.09 -13.35 10.34
CA HIS A 141 1.25 -14.46 9.92
C HIS A 141 -0.02 -13.91 9.28
N TYR A 142 -0.18 -14.07 7.97
CA TYR A 142 -1.27 -13.46 7.21
C TYR A 142 -2.51 -14.35 7.08
N ASP A 143 -2.45 -15.63 7.48
CA ASP A 143 -3.53 -16.59 7.23
C ASP A 143 -4.85 -16.26 7.96
N ASP A 144 -4.77 -15.51 9.06
CA ASP A 144 -5.94 -15.10 9.86
C ASP A 144 -6.50 -13.73 9.42
N TYR A 145 -5.91 -13.11 8.38
CA TYR A 145 -6.35 -11.81 7.90
C TYR A 145 -7.60 -11.94 7.04
N ARG A 146 -8.52 -11.01 7.26
CA ARG A 146 -9.65 -10.76 6.40
C ARG A 146 -9.27 -9.73 5.35
N TRP A 147 -9.47 -10.08 4.09
CA TRP A 147 -9.01 -9.28 2.96
C TRP A 147 -10.14 -8.45 2.39
N GLY A 148 -9.88 -7.15 2.24
CA GLY A 148 -10.86 -6.20 1.72
C GLY A 148 -12.08 -5.98 2.61
N PHE A 149 -13.02 -5.20 2.09
CA PHE A 149 -14.22 -4.77 2.82
C PHE A 149 -15.30 -5.84 2.90
N ASP A 150 -15.47 -6.67 1.86
CA ASP A 150 -16.54 -7.68 1.82
C ASP A 150 -16.39 -8.70 2.97
N SER A 151 -15.14 -9.04 3.30
CA SER A 151 -14.83 -9.93 4.43
C SER A 151 -15.06 -9.26 5.81
N TRP A 152 -15.02 -7.92 5.87
CA TRP A 152 -15.39 -7.15 7.06
C TRP A 152 -16.91 -7.02 7.23
N TYR A 153 -17.66 -6.80 6.15
CA TYR A 153 -19.11 -6.66 6.20
C TYR A 153 -19.77 -7.90 6.85
N ASP A 154 -19.32 -9.09 6.46
CA ASP A 154 -19.81 -10.35 7.04
C ASP A 154 -19.54 -10.47 8.55
N ASP A 155 -18.43 -9.94 9.06
CA ASP A 155 -18.11 -9.99 10.48
C ASP A 155 -18.71 -8.85 11.29
N TYR A 156 -18.80 -7.65 10.71
CA TYR A 156 -19.55 -6.54 11.29
C TYR A 156 -20.99 -6.99 11.51
N ASP A 157 -21.68 -7.45 10.46
CA ASP A 157 -23.02 -8.07 10.53
C ASP A 157 -23.09 -9.16 11.59
N TYR A 158 -22.10 -10.03 11.67
CA TYR A 158 -22.09 -11.08 12.70
C TYR A 158 -21.94 -10.56 14.14
N TYR A 159 -21.12 -9.53 14.39
CA TYR A 159 -20.90 -8.95 15.72
C TYR A 159 -22.03 -8.03 16.17
N TRP A 160 -22.67 -7.26 15.27
CA TRP A 160 -23.81 -6.39 15.63
C TRP A 160 -25.18 -7.10 15.55
N ALA A 161 -25.31 -8.21 14.82
CA ALA A 161 -26.55 -9.00 14.77
C ALA A 161 -26.86 -9.75 16.07
N ARG A 162 -25.91 -9.86 17.02
CA ARG A 162 -26.19 -10.46 18.33
C ARG A 162 -27.07 -9.60 19.25
N THR A 163 -27.44 -8.38 18.84
CA THR A 163 -28.27 -7.48 19.68
C THR A 163 -29.54 -6.93 19.04
N ARG A 164 -29.96 -7.36 17.85
CA ARG A 164 -31.21 -6.85 17.25
C ARG A 164 -32.05 -7.94 16.61
N SER A 165 -33.03 -8.43 17.36
CA SER A 165 -34.30 -8.83 16.81
C SER A 165 -34.91 -7.64 16.06
N GLY A 166 -34.85 -7.65 14.73
CA GLY A 166 -35.52 -6.64 13.90
C GLY A 166 -34.89 -6.53 12.52
N ASP A 167 -35.62 -7.03 11.52
CA ASP A 167 -35.49 -6.83 10.08
C ASP A 167 -34.19 -6.18 9.60
N ALA A 168 -33.27 -7.01 9.11
CA ALA A 168 -32.12 -6.56 8.34
C ALA A 168 -32.60 -5.93 7.03
N ASP A 169 -32.59 -4.61 6.98
CA ASP A 169 -32.89 -3.83 5.78
C ASP A 169 -31.75 -3.99 4.76
N SER A 170 -31.94 -4.93 3.83
CA SER A 170 -31.03 -5.26 2.73
C SER A 170 -30.75 -4.14 1.71
N THR A 171 -31.26 -2.92 1.94
CA THR A 171 -31.11 -1.77 1.02
C THR A 171 -30.10 -0.72 1.48
N LYS A 172 -29.49 -0.86 2.66
CA LYS A 172 -28.41 0.04 3.09
C LYS A 172 -27.11 -0.30 2.34
N VAL A 173 -26.72 0.57 1.40
CA VAL A 173 -25.36 0.60 0.88
C VAL A 173 -24.44 0.96 2.05
N VAL A 174 -23.71 -0.01 2.58
CA VAL A 174 -22.70 0.27 3.60
C VAL A 174 -21.51 0.93 2.92
N GLU A 175 -21.20 2.14 3.34
CA GLU A 175 -20.01 2.88 2.88
C GLU A 175 -18.77 2.10 3.31
N LYS A 176 -17.85 1.79 2.38
CA LYS A 176 -16.57 1.17 2.73
C LYS A 176 -15.60 2.22 3.29
N PRO A 177 -14.74 1.88 4.27
CA PRO A 177 -13.67 2.77 4.69
C PRO A 177 -12.83 3.14 3.47
N LYS A 178 -12.76 4.43 3.15
CA LYS A 178 -11.97 4.91 2.02
C LYS A 178 -10.63 5.41 2.54
N ARG A 179 -9.56 4.66 2.24
CA ARG A 179 -8.18 5.08 2.50
C ARG A 179 -7.89 6.36 1.74
N PHE A 180 -7.19 7.28 2.39
CA PHE A 180 -6.57 8.42 1.74
C PHE A 180 -5.32 8.84 2.49
N VAL A 181 -4.40 9.44 1.76
CA VAL A 181 -3.24 10.12 2.35
C VAL A 181 -3.73 11.36 3.12
N ASN A 182 -3.33 11.52 4.39
CA ASN A 182 -3.74 12.63 5.23
C ASN A 182 -2.56 13.52 5.65
N PRO A 183 -2.28 14.62 4.91
CA PRO A 183 -1.17 15.52 5.20
C PRO A 183 -1.28 16.23 6.56
N GLU A 184 -2.49 16.37 7.11
CA GLU A 184 -2.70 17.09 8.37
C GLU A 184 -2.09 16.37 9.58
N LEU A 185 -1.85 15.06 9.48
CA LEU A 185 -1.21 14.28 10.52
C LEU A 185 0.27 14.64 10.73
N LYS A 186 0.91 15.33 9.79
CA LYS A 186 2.29 15.85 9.99
C LYS A 186 2.38 16.94 11.07
N ASN A 187 1.27 17.60 11.41
CA ASN A 187 1.24 18.78 12.29
C ASN A 187 0.68 18.49 13.70
N LYS A 188 0.38 17.23 14.03
CA LYS A 188 -0.11 16.80 15.35
C LYS A 188 1.04 16.25 16.20
#